data_AF-A0A7J6BC48-F1
#
_entry.id   AF-A0A7J6BC48-F1
#
_cell.length_a   1.000
_cell.length_b   1.000
_cell.length_c   1.000
_cell.angle_alpha   90.00
_cell.angle_beta   90.00
_cell.angle_gamma   90.00
#
_symmetry.space_group_name_H-M   'P 1'
#
loop_
_entity.id
_entity.type
_entity.pdbx_description
1 polymer ?
#
loop_
_entity_poly.entity_id
_entity_poly.type
_entity_poly.pdbx_seq_one_letter_code
_entity_poly.pdbx_strand_id
1 'polypeptide(L)'
;MAGNTENRVQRLVDSLRTAVQWCKENEHRFLQKVEMPDVLLMPPEDAANAVKVFLEMHDCSEEERDEAIAPFLFHFHTFTDMDLFLTELSDRRKLLVFTILK
;
A
#
# COMPACT_ATOMS: atom_id res chain seq x y z
N MET A 1 -5.60 12.49 -22.41
CA MET A 1 -5.75 12.55 -20.94
C MET A 1 -4.97 11.43 -20.21
N ALA A 2 -3.88 10.89 -20.78
CA ALA A 2 -3.14 9.77 -20.19
C ALA A 2 -2.15 10.16 -19.07
N GLY A 3 -1.64 11.40 -19.09
CA GLY A 3 -0.58 11.84 -18.16
C GLY A 3 -0.98 11.99 -16.70
N ASN A 4 -2.28 11.95 -16.34
CA ASN A 4 -2.70 12.02 -14.94
C ASN A 4 -2.64 10.64 -14.26
N THR A 5 -2.96 9.59 -15.00
CA THR A 5 -3.04 8.22 -14.49
C THR A 5 -1.65 7.66 -14.20
N GLU A 6 -0.71 7.78 -15.14
CA GLU A 6 0.68 7.31 -14.97
C GLU A 6 1.38 7.98 -13.78
N ASN A 7 1.13 9.27 -13.56
CA ASN A 7 1.67 9.99 -12.40
C ASN A 7 1.08 9.48 -11.07
N ARG A 8 -0.20 9.09 -11.03
CA ARG A 8 -0.83 8.48 -9.84
C ARG A 8 -0.26 7.10 -9.54
N VAL A 9 -0.01 6.29 -10.57
CA VAL A 9 0.67 4.98 -10.43
C VAL A 9 2.04 5.14 -9.83
N GLN A 10 2.86 5.98 -10.45
CA GLN A 10 4.25 6.15 -10.05
C GLN A 10 4.30 6.60 -8.58
N ARG A 11 3.45 7.56 -8.21
CA ARG A 11 3.35 8.03 -6.82
C ARG A 11 2.92 6.94 -5.84
N LEU A 12 1.98 6.07 -6.21
CA LEU A 12 1.56 4.95 -5.37
C LEU A 12 2.73 3.99 -5.15
N VAL A 13 3.37 3.54 -6.22
CA VAL A 13 4.50 2.59 -6.15
C VAL A 13 5.66 3.17 -5.35
N ASP A 14 6.00 4.45 -5.55
CA ASP A 14 7.07 5.11 -4.80
C ASP A 14 6.71 5.26 -3.31
N SER A 15 5.44 5.51 -3.00
CA SER A 15 4.96 5.54 -1.60
C SER A 15 5.12 4.18 -0.93
N LEU A 16 4.73 3.10 -1.61
CA LEU A 16 4.83 1.73 -1.08
C LEU A 16 6.28 1.31 -0.89
N ARG A 17 7.17 1.60 -1.85
CA ARG A 17 8.61 1.31 -1.72
C ARG A 17 9.21 2.05 -0.53
N THR A 18 8.88 3.33 -0.40
CA THR A 18 9.33 4.16 0.73
C THR A 18 8.82 3.61 2.06
N ALA A 19 7.55 3.21 2.12
CA ALA A 19 6.92 2.64 3.31
C ALA A 19 7.55 1.30 3.70
N VAL A 20 7.77 0.40 2.74
CA VAL A 20 8.44 -0.89 2.97
C VAL A 20 9.87 -0.68 3.47
N GLN A 21 10.61 0.24 2.87
CA GLN A 21 11.97 0.54 3.30
C GLN A 21 11.97 1.05 4.74
N TRP A 22 11.06 1.97 5.08
CA TRP A 22 10.93 2.47 6.44
C TRP A 22 10.57 1.36 7.44
N CYS A 23 9.64 0.46 7.10
CA CYS A 23 9.30 -0.68 7.97
C CYS A 23 10.50 -1.58 8.23
N LYS A 24 11.33 -1.85 7.22
CA LYS A 24 12.55 -2.67 7.36
C LYS A 24 13.58 -1.98 8.27
N GLU A 25 13.77 -0.67 8.11
CA GLU A 25 14.70 0.11 8.94
C GLU A 25 14.21 0.25 10.40
N ASN A 26 12.89 0.20 10.60
CA ASN A 26 12.24 0.42 11.89
C ASN A 26 11.59 -0.85 12.44
N GLU A 27 12.03 -2.04 12.01
CA GLU A 27 11.43 -3.32 12.44
C GLU A 27 11.42 -3.46 13.97
N HIS A 28 12.48 -2.99 14.62
CA HIS A 28 12.64 -2.96 16.07
C HIS A 28 11.62 -2.09 16.83
N ARG A 29 10.86 -1.23 16.13
CA ARG A 29 9.83 -0.36 16.73
C ARG A 29 8.45 -1.02 16.79
N PHE A 30 8.25 -2.11 16.06
CA PHE A 30 6.98 -2.83 16.04
C PHE A 30 6.97 -3.95 17.08
N LEU A 31 5.80 -4.17 17.68
CA LEU A 31 5.56 -5.27 18.61
C LEU A 31 5.46 -6.61 17.88
N GLN A 32 4.97 -6.59 16.64
CA GLN A 32 4.81 -7.75 15.78
C GLN A 32 5.38 -7.50 14.39
N LYS A 33 5.65 -8.59 13.67
CA LYS A 33 6.09 -8.51 12.28
C LYS A 33 4.98 -7.90 11.42
N VAL A 34 5.34 -6.86 10.66
CA VAL A 34 4.46 -6.25 9.65
C VAL A 34 4.54 -7.09 8.37
N GLU A 35 3.40 -7.42 7.78
CA GLU A 35 3.37 -8.05 6.45
C GLU A 35 3.33 -6.96 5.37
N MET A 36 4.28 -7.05 4.44
CA MET A 36 4.45 -6.06 3.37
C MET A 36 3.45 -6.32 2.22
N PRO A 37 3.08 -5.30 1.45
CA PRO A 37 2.17 -5.45 0.32
C PRO A 37 2.75 -6.35 -0.78
N ASP A 38 1.89 -7.22 -1.31
CA ASP A 38 2.26 -8.23 -2.30
C ASP A 38 2.64 -7.64 -3.65
N VAL A 39 2.10 -6.46 -4.01
CA VAL A 39 2.36 -5.81 -5.31
C VAL A 39 3.85 -5.56 -5.58
N LEU A 40 4.67 -5.44 -4.53
CA LEU A 40 6.12 -5.26 -4.65
C LEU A 40 6.89 -6.57 -4.85
N LEU A 41 6.24 -7.71 -4.62
CA LEU A 41 6.78 -9.06 -4.78
C LEU A 41 6.25 -9.75 -6.05
N MET A 42 5.18 -9.21 -6.64
CA MET A 42 4.58 -9.72 -7.88
C MET A 42 5.51 -9.55 -9.10
N PRO A 43 5.39 -10.42 -10.12
CA PRO A 43 5.98 -10.17 -11.43
C PRO A 43 5.60 -8.79 -11.98
N PRO A 44 6.46 -8.13 -12.77
CA PRO A 44 6.17 -6.79 -13.30
C PRO A 44 4.85 -6.67 -14.08
N GLU A 45 4.47 -7.72 -14.80
CA GLU A 45 3.21 -7.79 -15.54
C GLU A 45 1.98 -7.84 -14.62
N ASP A 46 2.04 -8.65 -13.57
CA ASP A 46 0.96 -8.77 -12.58
C ASP A 46 0.83 -7.52 -11.73
N ALA A 47 1.96 -6.93 -11.32
CA ALA A 47 1.98 -5.66 -10.60
C ALA A 47 1.37 -4.53 -11.45
N ALA A 48 1.70 -4.49 -12.75
CA ALA A 48 1.10 -3.52 -13.68
C ALA A 48 -0.41 -3.74 -13.84
N ASN A 49 -0.85 -5.01 -13.87
CA ASN A 49 -2.27 -5.33 -13.95
C ASN A 49 -3.03 -4.94 -12.65
N ALA A 50 -2.49 -5.25 -11.48
CA ALA A 50 -3.07 -4.86 -10.19
C ALA A 50 -3.23 -3.34 -10.08
N VAL A 51 -2.21 -2.60 -10.51
CA VAL A 51 -2.26 -1.13 -10.59
C VAL A 51 -3.34 -0.65 -11.56
N LYS A 52 -3.46 -1.28 -12.73
CA LYS A 52 -4.49 -0.92 -13.71
C LYS A 52 -5.89 -1.13 -13.13
N VAL A 53 -6.15 -2.27 -12.50
CA VAL A 53 -7.42 -2.57 -11.83
C VAL A 53 -7.73 -1.52 -10.76
N PHE A 54 -6.75 -1.18 -9.91
CA PHE A 54 -6.89 -0.13 -8.90
C PHE A 54 -7.22 1.25 -9.49
N LEU A 55 -6.80 1.56 -10.71
CA LEU A 55 -7.12 2.85 -11.34
C LEU A 55 -8.50 2.88 -12.00
N GLU A 56 -8.98 1.72 -12.43
CA GLU A 56 -10.25 1.56 -13.15
C GLU A 56 -11.43 1.29 -12.20
N MET A 57 -11.18 1.13 -10.89
CA MET A 57 -12.17 0.79 -9.85
C MET A 57 -13.24 1.86 -9.54
N HIS A 58 -13.32 2.95 -10.33
CA HIS A 58 -14.19 4.09 -10.05
C HIS A 58 -15.69 3.71 -10.01
N ASP A 59 -16.12 2.78 -10.85
CA ASP A 59 -17.52 2.31 -10.95
C ASP A 59 -17.74 0.92 -10.32
N CYS A 60 -16.75 0.38 -9.64
CA CYS A 60 -16.80 -0.94 -9.01
C CYS A 60 -17.59 -0.96 -7.69
N SER A 61 -18.10 -2.14 -7.33
CA SER A 61 -18.70 -2.44 -6.04
C SER A 61 -17.68 -2.32 -4.90
N GLU A 62 -18.16 -2.28 -3.65
CA GLU A 62 -17.26 -2.25 -2.48
C GLU A 62 -16.36 -3.50 -2.41
N GLU A 63 -16.91 -4.68 -2.71
CA GLU A 63 -16.16 -5.95 -2.75
C GLU A 63 -15.06 -5.92 -3.83
N GLU A 64 -15.39 -5.46 -5.04
CA GLU A 64 -14.41 -5.32 -6.12
C GLU A 64 -13.32 -4.31 -5.78
N ARG A 65 -13.65 -3.28 -4.98
CA ARG A 65 -12.67 -2.30 -4.53
C ARG A 65 -11.72 -2.86 -3.48
N ASP A 66 -12.23 -3.65 -2.55
CA ASP A 66 -11.41 -4.33 -1.55
C ASP A 66 -10.45 -5.33 -2.21
N GLU A 67 -10.93 -6.08 -3.20
CA GLU A 67 -10.08 -6.97 -4.02
C GLU A 67 -9.00 -6.20 -4.78
N ALA A 68 -9.35 -5.04 -5.35
CA ALA A 68 -8.39 -4.19 -6.05
C ALA A 68 -7.33 -3.59 -5.11
N ILE A 69 -7.66 -3.33 -3.83
CA ILE A 69 -6.73 -2.76 -2.84
C ILE A 69 -5.87 -3.85 -2.19
N ALA A 70 -6.34 -5.09 -2.11
CA ALA A 70 -5.67 -6.18 -1.40
C ALA A 70 -4.16 -6.32 -1.70
N PRO A 71 -3.68 -6.23 -2.95
CA PRO A 71 -2.24 -6.31 -3.26
C PRO A 71 -1.39 -5.18 -2.65
N PHE A 72 -2.02 -4.08 -2.25
CA PHE A 72 -1.39 -2.86 -1.76
C PHE A 72 -1.42 -2.73 -0.23
N LEU A 73 -2.03 -3.70 0.48
CA LEU A 73 -2.21 -3.65 1.93
C LEU A 73 -0.95 -4.02 2.70
N PHE A 74 -0.62 -3.21 3.71
CA PHE A 74 0.20 -3.62 4.83
C PHE A 74 -0.68 -4.29 5.88
N HIS A 75 -0.28 -5.47 6.36
CA HIS A 75 -1.04 -6.17 7.40
C HIS A 75 -0.36 -6.01 8.76
N PHE A 76 -1.18 -5.61 9.74
CA PHE A 76 -0.78 -5.44 11.13
C PHE A 76 -1.57 -6.39 12.03
N HIS A 77 -0.91 -6.84 13.10
CA HIS A 77 -1.51 -7.69 14.13
C HIS A 77 -1.94 -6.91 15.38
N THR A 78 -1.54 -5.64 15.48
CA THR A 78 -1.89 -4.77 16.60
C THR A 78 -2.26 -3.39 16.10
N PHE A 79 -3.26 -2.77 16.74
CA PHE A 79 -3.63 -1.39 16.47
C PHE A 79 -2.47 -0.43 16.75
N THR A 80 -1.68 -0.70 17.80
CA THR A 80 -0.51 0.12 18.17
C THR A 80 0.53 0.20 17.05
N ASP A 81 0.85 -0.93 16.42
CA ASP A 81 1.81 -0.97 15.31
C ASP A 81 1.26 -0.25 14.06
N MET A 82 -0.04 -0.45 13.79
CA MET A 82 -0.74 0.20 12.69
C MET A 82 -0.79 1.74 12.88
N ASP A 83 -1.12 2.20 14.09
CA ASP A 83 -1.20 3.62 14.43
C ASP A 83 0.17 4.30 14.34
N LEU A 84 1.23 3.63 14.83
CA LEU A 84 2.61 4.09 14.68
C LEU A 84 2.97 4.27 13.19
N PHE A 85 2.64 3.28 12.36
CA PHE A 85 2.90 3.30 10.92
C PHE A 85 2.13 4.43 10.23
N LEU A 86 0.83 4.57 10.49
CA LEU A 86 -0.03 5.59 9.88
C LEU A 86 0.41 7.00 10.29
N THR A 87 0.73 7.21 11.57
CA THR A 87 1.24 8.49 12.07
C THR A 87 2.52 8.91 11.35
N GLU A 88 3.47 7.99 11.16
CA GLU A 88 4.74 8.32 10.53
C GLU A 88 4.62 8.47 9.00
N LEU A 89 3.94 7.56 8.33
CA LEU A 89 3.96 7.50 6.87
C LEU A 89 2.83 8.28 6.22
N SER A 90 1.60 8.14 6.72
CA SER A 90 0.44 8.86 6.19
C SER A 90 0.42 10.29 6.69
N ASP A 91 0.48 10.50 8.01
CA ASP A 91 0.27 11.83 8.58
C ASP A 91 1.47 12.76 8.40
N ARG A 92 2.70 12.29 8.67
CA ARG A 92 3.90 13.12 8.57
C ARG A 92 4.48 13.17 7.16
N ARG A 93 4.65 12.00 6.51
CA ARG A 93 5.30 11.91 5.19
C ARG A 93 4.34 12.03 4.01
N LYS A 94 3.02 12.03 4.26
CA LYS A 94 1.98 12.16 3.22
C LYS A 94 2.09 11.09 2.12
N LEU A 95 2.53 9.89 2.51
CA LEU A 95 2.61 8.73 1.62
C LEU A 95 1.23 8.11 1.43
N LEU A 96 0.97 7.60 0.22
CA LEU A 96 -0.22 6.81 -0.05
C LEU A 96 0.04 5.37 0.38
N VAL A 97 -0.57 4.95 1.48
CA VAL A 97 -0.46 3.61 2.06
C VAL A 97 -1.83 3.09 2.44
N PHE A 98 -2.01 1.78 2.33
CA PHE A 98 -3.24 1.09 2.70
C PHE A 98 -2.92 0.05 3.77
N THR A 99 -3.77 -0.08 4.77
CA THR A 99 -3.52 -0.92 5.93
C THR A 99 -4.75 -1.72 6.30
N ILE A 100 -4.54 -2.92 6.82
CA ILE A 100 -5.59 -3.73 7.43
C ILE A 100 -5.09 -4.31 8.75
N LEU A 101 -5.99 -4.39 9.72
CA LEU A 101 -5.77 -5.05 10.99
C LEU A 101 -6.33 -6.48 10.90
N LYS A 102 -5.47 -7.48 11.11
CA LYS A 102 -5.85 -8.90 11.19
C LYS A 102 -6.21 -9.31 12.61
#